data_AF-A0A2T5YJG8-F1
#
_entry.id   AF-A0A2T5YJG8-F1
#
_cell.length_a   1.000
_cell.length_b   1.000
_cell.length_c   1.000
_cell.angle_alpha   90.00
_cell.angle_beta   90.00
_cell.angle_gamma   90.00
#
_symmetry.space_group_name_H-M   'P 1'
#
loop_
_entity.id
_entity.type
_entity.pdbx_description
1 polymer ?
#
loop_
_entity_poly.entity_id
_entity_poly.type
_entity_poly.pdbx_seq_one_letter_code
_entity_poly.pdbx_strand_id
1 'polypeptide(L)'
;MPLSLGCYLNRMVYQLSEFILPYILGIDLFLIALLYLSKLPDERITRRFILAAALAGFAGLSFFKLLFTETGIAASTPVSIEFINKDLPAPVYFIKDGREGKRVFWKDSLPKGATTHTFEQEGNPDLTLATKFDGEWHYTTINLRQVLKVTVEKPAFKKVDQPEVEQAISKYRWIETGNYASNFLVVGFVAILVWRLKKTRKTVMLKV
;
A
#
# COMPACT_ATOMS: atom_id res chain seq x y z
N MET A 1 19.70 -12.64 10.96
CA MET A 1 19.53 -11.26 11.45
C MET A 1 18.04 -10.99 11.57
N PRO A 2 17.52 -10.56 12.74
CA PRO A 2 16.09 -10.29 12.88
C PRO A 2 15.75 -9.02 12.10
N LEU A 3 14.90 -9.16 11.08
CA LEU A 3 14.24 -8.04 10.41
C LEU A 3 13.55 -7.19 11.48
N SER A 4 13.95 -5.93 11.61
CA SER A 4 13.39 -5.04 12.63
C SER A 4 11.88 -4.91 12.43
N LEU A 5 11.11 -5.06 13.50
CA LEU A 5 9.64 -4.91 13.52
C LEU A 5 9.19 -3.55 12.93
N GLY A 6 10.06 -2.54 12.90
CA GLY A 6 9.80 -1.22 12.31
C GLY A 6 9.59 -1.25 10.79
N CYS A 7 10.18 -2.22 10.06
CA CYS A 7 9.97 -2.37 8.62
C CYS A 7 8.55 -2.85 8.25
N TYR A 8 7.82 -3.46 9.18
CA TYR A 8 6.45 -3.92 8.95
C TYR A 8 5.39 -2.84 9.24
N LEU A 9 5.69 -1.86 10.09
CA LEU A 9 4.72 -0.82 10.48
C LEU A 9 4.49 0.24 9.40
N ASN A 10 5.42 0.39 8.45
CA ASN A 10 5.24 1.26 7.28
C ASN A 10 4.70 0.51 6.05
N ARG A 11 4.49 -0.81 6.16
CA ARG A 11 3.78 -1.58 5.13
C ARG A 11 2.30 -1.47 5.39
N MET A 12 1.56 -1.07 4.35
CA MET A 12 0.14 -1.34 4.29
C MET A 12 -0.09 -2.81 4.58
N VAL A 13 -1.17 -3.10 5.32
CA VAL A 13 -1.55 -4.46 5.66
C VAL A 13 -1.68 -5.31 4.38
N TYR A 14 -2.11 -4.69 3.27
CA TYR A 14 -2.26 -5.30 1.95
C TYR A 14 -1.95 -4.27 0.84
N GLN A 15 -1.32 -4.72 -0.26
CA GLN A 15 -1.09 -3.92 -1.47
C GLN A 15 -1.85 -4.57 -2.62
N LEU A 16 -2.98 -3.98 -3.00
CA LEU A 16 -3.82 -4.46 -4.10
C LEU A 16 -3.39 -3.88 -5.44
N SER A 17 -3.56 -4.67 -6.50
CA SER A 17 -3.37 -4.23 -7.88
C SER A 17 -4.31 -3.07 -8.23
N GLU A 18 -3.82 -2.18 -9.10
CA GLU A 18 -4.53 -1.00 -9.58
C GLU A 18 -5.91 -1.32 -10.17
N PHE A 19 -6.02 -2.45 -10.87
CA PHE A 19 -7.23 -2.81 -11.62
C PHE A 19 -8.36 -3.18 -10.68
N ILE A 20 -8.01 -3.74 -9.53
CA ILE A 20 -8.97 -4.29 -8.57
C ILE A 20 -9.33 -3.24 -7.50
N LEU A 21 -8.44 -2.28 -7.25
CA LEU A 21 -8.59 -1.31 -6.16
C LEU A 21 -9.90 -0.49 -6.18
N PRO A 22 -10.38 0.06 -7.33
CA PRO A 22 -11.65 0.80 -7.37
C PRO A 22 -12.85 -0.08 -7.00
N TYR A 23 -12.86 -1.33 -7.46
CA TYR A 23 -13.93 -2.29 -7.14
C TYR A 23 -13.94 -2.61 -5.65
N ILE A 24 -12.75 -2.81 -5.05
CA ILE A 24 -12.62 -3.08 -3.63
C ILE A 24 -13.12 -1.91 -2.78
N LEU A 25 -12.75 -0.67 -3.13
CA LEU A 25 -13.27 0.53 -2.46
C LEU A 25 -14.79 0.63 -2.58
N GLY A 26 -15.35 0.33 -3.75
CA GLY A 26 -16.79 0.30 -3.98
C GLY A 26 -17.50 -0.73 -3.08
N ILE A 27 -16.94 -1.94 -2.97
CA ILE A 27 -17.48 -2.99 -2.09
C ILE A 27 -17.34 -2.58 -0.62
N ASP A 28 -16.21 -2.01 -0.19
CA ASP A 28 -16.03 -1.53 1.18
C ASP A 28 -17.11 -0.49 1.56
N LEU A 29 -17.35 0.49 0.68
CA LEU A 29 -18.41 1.50 0.88
C LEU A 29 -19.81 0.88 0.90
N PHE A 30 -20.06 -0.08 -0.01
CA PHE A 30 -21.34 -0.80 -0.06
C PHE A 30 -21.60 -1.59 1.23
N LEU A 31 -20.59 -2.27 1.78
CA LEU A 31 -20.72 -3.01 3.05
C LEU A 31 -21.00 -2.07 4.23
N ILE A 32 -20.36 -0.90 4.27
CA ILE A 32 -20.67 0.14 5.27
C ILE A 32 -22.11 0.65 5.09
N ALA A 33 -22.57 0.86 3.86
CA ALA A 33 -23.94 1.28 3.57
C ALA A 33 -24.95 0.22 4.04
N LEU A 34 -24.74 -1.07 3.77
CA LEU A 34 -25.57 -2.16 4.30
C LEU A 34 -25.60 -2.18 5.83
N LEU A 35 -24.43 -2.00 6.46
CA LEU A 35 -24.33 -1.92 7.92
C LEU A 35 -25.12 -0.72 8.48
N TYR A 36 -25.13 0.40 7.77
CA TYR A 36 -25.94 1.57 8.12
C TYR A 36 -27.44 1.34 7.91
N LEU A 37 -27.84 0.81 6.75
CA LEU A 37 -29.25 0.53 6.39
C LEU A 37 -29.91 -0.40 7.40
N SER A 38 -29.19 -1.40 7.90
CA SER A 38 -29.70 -2.28 8.95
C SER A 38 -30.01 -1.59 10.30
N LYS A 39 -29.73 -0.29 10.45
CA LYS A 39 -30.14 0.55 11.60
C LYS A 39 -31.53 1.18 11.41
N LEU A 40 -32.01 1.37 10.17
CA LEU A 40 -33.28 2.03 9.87
C LEU A 40 -34.48 1.30 10.49
N PRO A 41 -35.59 1.99 10.82
CA PRO A 41 -36.73 1.48 11.61
C PRO A 41 -37.45 0.21 11.11
N ASP A 42 -37.04 -0.37 9.98
CA ASP A 42 -37.62 -1.56 9.34
C ASP A 42 -37.72 -2.84 10.19
N GLU A 43 -38.45 -3.80 9.65
CA GLU A 43 -38.72 -5.14 10.20
C GLU A 43 -37.46 -5.84 10.74
N ARG A 44 -37.61 -6.50 11.91
CA ARG A 44 -36.51 -7.16 12.63
C ARG A 44 -35.84 -8.27 11.81
N ILE A 45 -36.60 -8.98 10.97
CA ILE A 45 -36.11 -10.09 10.16
C ILE A 45 -35.20 -9.56 9.05
N THR A 46 -35.67 -8.57 8.28
CA THR A 46 -34.92 -7.91 7.22
C THR A 46 -33.59 -7.35 7.71
N ARG A 47 -33.56 -6.72 8.89
CA ARG A 47 -32.30 -6.23 9.50
C ARG A 47 -31.29 -7.34 9.81
N ARG A 48 -31.75 -8.51 10.26
CA ARG A 48 -30.88 -9.65 10.58
C ARG A 48 -30.26 -10.20 9.30
N PHE A 49 -31.04 -10.32 8.22
CA PHE A 49 -30.53 -10.72 6.91
C PHE A 49 -29.51 -9.72 6.36
N ILE A 50 -29.79 -8.42 6.40
CA ILE A 50 -28.85 -7.38 5.94
C ILE A 50 -27.55 -7.41 6.76
N LEU A 51 -27.63 -7.59 8.08
CA LEU A 51 -26.44 -7.70 8.92
C LEU A 51 -25.63 -8.98 8.61
N ALA A 52 -26.30 -10.13 8.45
CA ALA A 52 -25.63 -11.38 8.09
C ALA A 52 -24.94 -11.27 6.73
N ALA A 53 -25.61 -10.67 5.73
CA ALA A 53 -25.04 -10.42 4.41
C ALA A 53 -23.82 -9.48 4.48
N ALA A 54 -23.89 -8.40 5.26
CA ALA A 54 -22.77 -7.48 5.45
C ALA A 54 -21.57 -8.18 6.12
N LEU A 55 -21.80 -9.05 7.10
CA LEU A 55 -20.74 -9.82 7.75
C LEU A 55 -20.11 -10.85 6.81
N ALA A 56 -20.93 -11.59 6.06
CA ALA A 56 -20.44 -12.57 5.09
C ALA A 56 -19.64 -11.90 3.98
N GLY A 57 -20.13 -10.78 3.44
CA GLY A 57 -19.42 -9.99 2.44
C GLY A 57 -18.10 -9.42 2.96
N PHE A 58 -18.08 -8.92 4.20
CA PHE A 58 -16.85 -8.44 4.84
C PHE A 58 -15.82 -9.57 5.04
N ALA A 59 -16.25 -10.74 5.48
CA ALA A 59 -15.37 -11.90 5.66
C ALA A 59 -14.78 -12.36 4.31
N GLY A 60 -15.62 -12.49 3.27
CA GLY A 60 -15.19 -12.86 1.93
C GLY A 60 -14.22 -11.84 1.32
N LEU A 61 -14.51 -10.56 1.46
CA LEU A 61 -13.64 -9.48 0.98
C LEU A 61 -12.30 -9.46 1.73
N SER A 62 -12.31 -9.67 3.04
CA SER A 62 -11.08 -9.74 3.84
C SER A 62 -10.20 -10.91 3.41
N PHE A 63 -10.80 -12.07 3.15
CA PHE A 63 -10.09 -13.25 2.63
C PHE A 63 -9.55 -13.01 1.22
N PHE A 64 -10.32 -12.36 0.35
CA PHE A 64 -9.85 -11.95 -0.98
C PHE A 64 -8.65 -11.00 -0.88
N LYS A 65 -8.73 -9.96 -0.03
CA LYS A 65 -7.62 -9.03 0.19
C LYS A 65 -6.35 -9.75 0.65
N LEU A 66 -6.49 -10.74 1.54
CA LEU A 66 -5.36 -11.58 1.98
C LEU A 66 -4.74 -12.39 0.83
N LEU A 67 -5.56 -13.06 0.01
CA LEU A 67 -5.07 -13.91 -1.08
C LEU A 67 -4.43 -13.13 -2.24
N PHE A 68 -4.95 -11.94 -2.54
CA PHE A 68 -4.52 -11.12 -3.67
C PHE A 68 -3.63 -9.95 -3.24
N THR A 69 -3.15 -9.96 -1.99
CA THR A 69 -2.04 -9.11 -1.60
C THR A 69 -0.82 -9.55 -2.37
N GLU A 70 -0.30 -8.66 -3.21
CA GLU A 70 0.97 -8.91 -3.88
C GLU A 70 2.06 -9.00 -2.81
N THR A 71 2.42 -10.23 -2.43
CA THR A 71 3.67 -10.48 -1.70
C THR A 71 4.77 -10.30 -2.72
N GLY A 72 5.40 -9.12 -2.71
CA GLY A 72 6.35 -8.68 -3.75
C GLY A 72 7.68 -9.44 -3.78
N ILE A 73 7.71 -10.76 -3.55
CA ILE A 73 8.94 -11.52 -3.41
C ILE A 73 8.82 -12.83 -4.18
N ALA A 74 9.21 -12.78 -5.45
CA ALA A 74 9.65 -13.97 -6.19
C ALA A 74 11.11 -14.26 -5.77
N ALA A 75 11.38 -15.49 -5.37
CA ALA A 75 12.71 -15.91 -4.91
C ALA A 75 13.75 -15.65 -5.99
N SER A 76 14.69 -14.73 -5.74
CA SER A 76 15.81 -14.44 -6.63
C SER A 76 17.07 -14.16 -5.82
N THR A 77 18.24 -14.16 -6.49
CA THR A 77 19.52 -13.93 -5.83
C THR A 77 19.55 -12.52 -5.22
N PRO A 78 19.67 -12.38 -3.89
CA PRO A 78 19.62 -11.08 -3.24
C PRO A 78 20.85 -10.24 -3.58
N VAL A 79 20.63 -9.01 -4.05
CA VAL A 79 21.70 -8.02 -4.28
C VAL A 79 21.58 -6.93 -3.23
N SER A 80 22.64 -6.72 -2.46
CA SER A 80 22.69 -5.65 -1.44
C SER A 80 23.41 -4.43 -1.98
N ILE A 81 22.77 -3.27 -1.88
CA ILE A 81 23.30 -1.98 -2.31
C ILE A 81 23.37 -1.04 -1.11
N GLU A 82 24.52 -0.42 -0.92
CA GLU A 82 24.71 0.68 0.03
C GLU A 82 24.24 2.00 -0.61
N PHE A 83 23.28 2.66 0.02
CA PHE A 83 22.84 4.00 -0.33
C PHE A 83 23.45 4.99 0.64
N ILE A 84 24.09 6.03 0.12
CA ILE A 84 24.57 7.15 0.93
C ILE A 84 23.76 8.38 0.56
N ASN A 85 22.82 8.76 1.42
CA ASN A 85 22.07 9.99 1.26
C ASN A 85 22.84 11.15 1.89
N LYS A 86 23.39 12.04 1.05
CA LYS A 86 24.08 13.25 1.50
C LYS A 86 23.11 14.43 1.70
N ASP A 87 21.92 14.34 1.11
CA ASP A 87 20.88 15.36 1.18
C ASP A 87 19.91 15.13 2.35
N LEU A 88 18.89 15.97 2.45
CA LEU A 88 17.81 15.80 3.43
C LEU A 88 17.07 14.47 3.22
N PRO A 89 16.45 13.90 4.27
CA PRO A 89 15.60 12.73 4.12
C PRO A 89 14.48 13.00 3.11
N ALA A 90 14.51 12.28 1.99
CA ALA A 90 13.52 12.38 0.93
C ALA A 90 13.08 10.98 0.52
N PRO A 91 11.80 10.81 0.14
CA PRO A 91 11.35 9.53 -0.38
C PRO A 91 12.07 9.22 -1.71
N VAL A 92 12.61 8.01 -1.80
CA VAL A 92 13.19 7.45 -3.01
C VAL A 92 12.24 6.37 -3.53
N TYR A 93 11.86 6.52 -4.79
CA TYR A 93 11.01 5.61 -5.52
C TYR A 93 11.88 4.72 -6.40
N PHE A 94 11.71 3.42 -6.26
CA PHE A 94 12.45 2.41 -6.98
C PHE A 94 11.54 1.88 -8.09
N ILE A 95 11.96 2.11 -9.33
CA ILE A 95 11.16 1.92 -10.55
C ILE A 95 11.85 0.88 -11.43
N LYS A 96 11.09 -0.12 -11.87
CA LYS A 96 11.52 -1.15 -12.82
C LYS A 96 10.68 -1.06 -14.10
N ASP A 97 11.23 -1.58 -15.18
CA ASP A 97 10.46 -1.83 -16.39
C ASP A 97 9.59 -3.08 -16.20
N GLY A 98 8.28 -2.90 -16.28
CA GLY A 98 7.30 -3.97 -16.27
C GLY A 98 6.71 -4.22 -17.67
N ARG A 99 5.85 -5.23 -17.77
CA ARG A 99 5.17 -5.58 -19.04
C ARG A 99 4.33 -4.44 -19.62
N GLU A 100 3.81 -3.57 -18.76
CA GLU A 100 2.95 -2.44 -19.12
C GLU A 100 3.68 -1.09 -18.99
N GLY A 101 5.02 -1.11 -18.97
CA GLY A 101 5.87 0.08 -18.81
C GLY A 101 6.45 0.22 -17.39
N LYS A 102 6.96 1.41 -17.07
CA LYS A 102 7.63 1.69 -15.81
C LYS A 102 6.68 1.57 -14.62
N ARG A 103 7.09 0.83 -13.59
CA ARG A 103 6.32 0.62 -12.36
C ARG A 103 7.20 0.82 -11.13
N VAL A 104 6.70 1.60 -10.16
CA VAL A 104 7.28 1.65 -8.82
C VAL A 104 6.95 0.34 -8.11
N PHE A 105 7.98 -0.41 -7.73
CA PHE A 105 7.82 -1.64 -6.94
C PHE A 105 8.18 -1.42 -5.47
N TRP A 106 9.00 -0.40 -5.16
CA TRP A 106 9.37 -0.06 -3.79
C TRP A 106 9.47 1.45 -3.61
N LYS A 107 9.17 1.91 -2.40
CA LYS A 107 9.34 3.30 -1.96
C LYS A 107 9.97 3.22 -0.58
N ASP A 108 11.04 3.98 -0.40
CA ASP A 108 11.71 4.07 0.89
C ASP A 108 12.00 5.52 1.25
N SER A 109 12.20 5.79 2.54
CA SER A 109 12.65 7.08 3.02
C SER A 109 14.10 6.93 3.47
N LEU A 110 15.05 7.31 2.63
CA LEU A 110 16.46 7.19 2.97
C LEU A 110 16.82 8.25 4.03
N PRO A 111 17.20 7.87 5.26
CA PRO A 111 17.69 8.83 6.24
C PRO A 111 19.02 9.42 5.76
N LYS A 112 19.39 10.58 6.31
CA LYS A 112 20.72 11.16 6.05
C LYS A 112 21.80 10.20 6.56
N GLY A 113 22.77 9.85 5.71
CA GLY A 113 23.81 8.87 6.01
C GLY A 113 23.72 7.61 5.14
N ALA A 114 24.34 6.53 5.60
CA ALA A 114 24.42 5.27 4.86
C ALA A 114 23.34 4.28 5.32
N THR A 115 22.64 3.68 4.36
CA THR A 115 21.72 2.55 4.59
C THR A 115 21.95 1.47 3.55
N THR A 116 21.76 0.20 3.93
CA THR A 116 21.88 -0.92 3.00
C THR A 116 20.49 -1.46 2.70
N HIS A 117 20.17 -1.59 1.43
CA HIS A 117 18.93 -2.24 0.97
C HIS A 117 19.27 -3.46 0.15
N THR A 118 18.57 -4.56 0.42
CA THR A 118 18.69 -5.81 -0.34
C THR A 118 17.52 -5.91 -1.30
N PHE A 119 17.82 -6.02 -2.58
CA PHE A 119 16.82 -6.21 -3.63
C PHE A 119 16.85 -7.65 -4.12
N GLU A 120 15.66 -8.23 -4.20
CA GLU A 120 15.42 -9.45 -4.94
C GLU A 120 14.87 -9.04 -6.31
N GLN A 121 15.63 -9.28 -7.37
CA GLN A 121 15.23 -8.96 -8.74
C GLN A 121 15.51 -10.12 -9.68
N GLU A 122 14.44 -10.63 -10.28
CA GLU A 122 14.49 -11.54 -11.42
C GLU A 122 14.40 -10.70 -12.72
N GLY A 123 15.18 -11.05 -13.74
CA GLY A 123 15.14 -10.40 -15.06
C GLY A 123 16.08 -9.20 -15.25
N ASN A 124 15.56 -8.09 -15.80
CA ASN A 124 16.34 -6.90 -16.16
C ASN A 124 17.07 -6.35 -14.91
N PRO A 125 18.41 -6.23 -14.89
CA PRO A 125 19.14 -5.71 -13.74
C PRO A 125 19.08 -4.19 -13.57
N ASP A 126 18.50 -3.46 -14.53
CA ASP A 126 18.40 -2.01 -14.45
C ASP A 126 17.30 -1.58 -13.48
N LEU A 127 17.64 -0.59 -12.65
CA LEU A 127 16.80 -0.04 -11.62
C LEU A 127 16.83 1.48 -11.72
N THR A 128 15.67 2.09 -11.95
CA THR A 128 15.53 3.54 -11.95
C THR A 128 15.19 4.01 -10.55
N LEU A 129 15.99 4.92 -10.00
CA LEU A 129 15.73 5.60 -8.75
C LEU A 129 15.16 6.98 -9.07
N ALA A 130 14.08 7.37 -8.43
CA ALA A 130 13.50 8.70 -8.56
C ALA A 130 13.26 9.34 -7.20
N THR A 131 13.59 10.62 -7.08
CA THR A 131 13.38 11.40 -5.85
C THR A 131 13.16 12.88 -6.17
N LYS A 132 12.80 13.69 -5.19
CA LYS A 132 12.64 15.14 -5.35
C LYS A 132 13.82 15.88 -4.76
N PHE A 133 14.42 16.77 -5.56
CA PHE A 133 15.35 17.79 -5.11
C PHE A 133 14.75 19.16 -5.43
N ASP A 134 14.74 20.06 -4.44
CA ASP A 134 14.22 21.43 -4.58
C ASP A 134 12.79 21.49 -5.17
N GLY A 135 11.94 20.50 -4.83
CA GLY A 135 10.56 20.41 -5.30
C GLY A 135 10.36 19.72 -6.66
N GLU A 136 11.42 19.52 -7.43
CA GLU A 136 11.40 18.94 -8.77
C GLU A 136 11.83 17.46 -8.77
N TRP A 137 11.18 16.66 -9.62
CA TRP A 137 11.53 15.25 -9.78
C TRP A 137 12.86 15.09 -10.52
N HIS A 138 13.70 14.21 -9.98
CA HIS A 138 14.96 13.79 -10.59
C HIS A 138 15.04 12.26 -10.57
N TYR A 139 15.76 11.69 -11.52
CA TYR A 139 15.97 10.26 -11.65
C TYR A 139 17.41 9.90 -12.01
N THR A 140 17.80 8.68 -11.67
CA THR A 140 19.02 8.04 -12.18
C THR A 140 18.74 6.56 -12.39
N THR A 141 19.47 5.93 -13.30
CA THR A 141 19.33 4.49 -13.56
C THR A 141 20.63 3.82 -13.20
N ILE A 142 20.54 2.80 -12.35
CA ILE A 142 21.68 1.99 -11.92
C ILE A 142 21.51 0.57 -12.41
N ASN A 143 22.62 -0.11 -12.68
CA ASN A 143 22.61 -1.53 -12.95
C ASN A 143 22.97 -2.29 -11.67
N LEU A 144 22.03 -3.08 -11.15
CA LEU A 144 22.19 -3.82 -9.90
C LEU A 144 23.36 -4.80 -9.89
N ARG A 145 23.82 -5.28 -11.06
CA ARG A 145 24.95 -6.23 -11.14
C ARG A 145 26.31 -5.55 -11.04
N GLN A 146 26.37 -4.24 -11.28
CA GLN A 146 27.62 -3.49 -11.35
C GLN A 146 27.76 -2.48 -10.20
N VAL A 147 26.64 -1.97 -9.70
CA VAL A 147 26.62 -0.91 -8.69
C VAL A 147 26.30 -1.51 -7.32
N LEU A 148 27.30 -1.53 -6.45
CA LEU A 148 27.14 -1.93 -5.04
C LEU A 148 26.90 -0.73 -4.11
N LYS A 149 27.10 0.49 -4.63
CA LYS A 149 27.02 1.73 -3.86
C LYS A 149 26.44 2.87 -4.68
N VAL A 150 25.44 3.54 -4.14
CA VAL A 150 24.75 4.66 -4.77
C VAL A 150 24.82 5.86 -3.84
N THR A 151 25.31 6.99 -4.35
CA THR A 151 25.22 8.24 -3.61
C THR A 151 23.99 9.01 -4.07
N VAL A 152 23.11 9.33 -3.13
CA VAL A 152 21.90 10.13 -3.38
C VAL A 152 22.24 11.59 -3.09
N GLU A 153 22.56 12.30 -4.15
CA GLU A 153 22.80 13.74 -4.18
C GLU A 153 22.34 14.32 -5.52
N LYS A 154 21.82 15.56 -5.52
CA LYS A 154 21.25 16.18 -6.74
C LYS A 154 22.12 16.03 -8.00
N PRO A 155 23.45 16.23 -7.99
CA PRO A 155 24.30 16.08 -9.18
C PRO A 155 24.35 14.66 -9.77
N ALA A 156 24.10 13.63 -8.97
CA ALA A 156 24.09 12.24 -9.43
C ALA A 156 22.78 11.86 -10.16
N PHE A 157 21.79 12.76 -10.15
CA PHE A 157 20.48 12.54 -10.73
C PHE A 157 20.21 13.57 -11.84
N LYS A 158 19.51 13.12 -12.88
CA LYS A 158 19.04 13.97 -13.97
C LYS A 158 17.63 14.48 -13.64
N LYS A 159 17.32 15.72 -13.98
CA LYS A 159 15.94 16.22 -13.90
C LYS A 159 15.04 15.31 -14.76
N VAL A 160 13.86 14.95 -14.24
CA VAL A 160 12.90 14.13 -14.99
C VAL A 160 12.44 14.91 -16.21
N ASP A 161 12.91 14.46 -17.36
CA ASP A 161 12.44 14.80 -18.71
C ASP A 161 11.52 13.71 -19.29
N GLN A 162 11.49 12.54 -18.64
CA GLN A 162 10.70 11.38 -19.06
C GLN A 162 9.33 11.36 -18.38
N PRO A 163 8.21 11.55 -19.12
CA PRO A 163 6.87 11.53 -18.53
C PRO A 163 6.52 10.18 -17.90
N GLU A 164 7.11 9.08 -18.36
CA GLU A 164 6.88 7.72 -17.85
C GLU A 164 7.27 7.56 -16.37
N VAL A 165 8.32 8.24 -15.91
CA VAL A 165 8.79 8.17 -14.51
C VAL A 165 7.78 8.86 -13.59
N GLU A 166 7.33 10.04 -13.99
CA GLU A 166 6.32 10.78 -13.22
C GLU A 166 4.96 10.06 -13.21
N GLN A 167 4.56 9.48 -14.35
CA GLN A 167 3.36 8.65 -14.44
C GLN A 167 3.45 7.43 -13.51
N ALA A 168 4.58 6.72 -13.50
CA ALA A 168 4.79 5.56 -12.61
C ALA A 168 4.66 5.96 -11.13
N ILE A 169 5.22 7.11 -10.75
CA ILE A 169 5.14 7.63 -9.37
C ILE A 169 3.71 8.05 -9.03
N SER A 170 3.05 8.80 -9.92
CA SER A 170 1.66 9.24 -9.73
C SER A 170 0.72 8.06 -9.55
N LYS A 171 0.85 7.07 -10.43
CA LYS A 171 0.13 5.80 -10.41
C LYS A 171 0.34 5.05 -9.09
N TYR A 172 1.59 4.93 -8.64
CA TYR A 172 1.91 4.32 -7.35
C TYR A 172 1.26 5.07 -6.19
N ARG A 173 1.33 6.41 -6.16
CA ARG A 173 0.71 7.23 -5.11
C ARG A 173 -0.80 7.08 -5.08
N TRP A 174 -1.44 6.94 -6.24
CA TRP A 174 -2.88 6.67 -6.33
C TRP A 174 -3.23 5.31 -5.72
N ILE A 175 -2.47 4.27 -6.06
CA ILE A 175 -2.64 2.91 -5.51
C ILE A 175 -2.39 2.91 -4.01
N GLU A 176 -1.33 3.56 -3.55
CA GLU A 176 -1.02 3.74 -2.13
C GLU A 176 -2.21 4.43 -1.42
N THR A 177 -2.67 5.57 -1.94
CA THR A 177 -3.80 6.30 -1.35
C THR A 177 -5.08 5.45 -1.29
N GLY A 178 -5.40 4.72 -2.37
CA GLY A 178 -6.59 3.88 -2.39
C GLY A 178 -6.50 2.68 -1.44
N ASN A 179 -5.33 2.07 -1.27
CA ASN A 179 -5.14 1.01 -0.27
C ASN A 179 -5.26 1.58 1.16
N TYR A 180 -4.78 2.79 1.44
CA TYR A 180 -4.99 3.46 2.73
C TYR A 180 -6.48 3.74 2.97
N ALA A 181 -7.19 4.25 1.95
CA ALA A 181 -8.62 4.48 2.01
C ALA A 181 -9.39 3.18 2.29
N SER A 182 -9.06 2.09 1.60
CA SER A 182 -9.69 0.78 1.82
C SER A 182 -9.47 0.26 3.25
N ASN A 183 -8.23 0.36 3.76
CA ASN A 183 -7.93 -0.01 5.15
C ASN A 183 -8.71 0.86 6.15
N PHE A 184 -8.83 2.16 5.89
CA PHE A 184 -9.62 3.06 6.73
C PHE A 184 -11.11 2.67 6.74
N LEU A 185 -11.68 2.31 5.58
CA LEU A 185 -13.07 1.85 5.48
C LEU A 185 -13.29 0.53 6.25
N VAL A 186 -12.34 -0.40 6.18
CA VAL A 186 -12.36 -1.65 6.96
C VAL A 186 -12.39 -1.36 8.47
N VAL A 187 -11.51 -0.48 8.95
CA VAL A 187 -11.50 -0.07 10.38
C VAL A 187 -12.82 0.60 10.75
N GLY A 188 -13.34 1.48 9.89
CA GLY A 188 -14.65 2.13 10.07
C GLY A 188 -15.80 1.13 10.19
N PHE A 189 -15.83 0.11 9.32
CA PHE A 189 -16.82 -0.96 9.37
C PHE A 189 -16.78 -1.70 10.72
N VAL A 190 -15.59 -2.11 11.17
CA VAL A 190 -15.40 -2.82 12.44
C VAL A 190 -15.82 -1.93 13.63
N ALA A 191 -15.44 -0.64 13.63
CA ALA A 191 -15.83 0.29 14.67
C ALA A 191 -17.35 0.45 14.78
N ILE A 192 -18.05 0.61 13.64
CA ILE A 192 -19.51 0.73 13.60
C ILE A 192 -20.17 -0.58 14.10
N LEU A 193 -19.63 -1.73 13.69
CA LEU A 193 -20.11 -3.04 14.11
C LEU A 193 -19.98 -3.23 15.64
N VAL A 194 -18.80 -2.97 16.21
CA VAL A 194 -18.54 -3.09 17.65
C VAL A 194 -19.45 -2.13 18.44
N TRP A 195 -19.56 -0.88 18.02
CA TRP A 195 -20.45 0.10 18.64
C TRP A 195 -21.89 -0.39 18.67
N ARG A 196 -22.37 -0.98 17.56
CA ARG A 196 -23.72 -1.55 17.47
C ARG A 196 -23.90 -2.72 18.44
N LEU A 197 -22.98 -3.68 18.46
CA LEU A 197 -23.06 -4.84 19.35
C LEU A 197 -23.09 -4.42 20.83
N LYS A 198 -22.30 -3.40 21.21
CA LYS A 198 -22.33 -2.79 22.55
C LYS A 198 -23.69 -2.17 22.87
N LYS A 199 -24.30 -1.42 21.95
CA LYS A 199 -25.62 -0.80 22.15
C LYS A 199 -26.72 -1.84 22.35
N THR A 200 -26.72 -2.91 21.56
CA THR A 200 -27.69 -4.02 21.70
C THR A 200 -27.57 -4.70 23.07
N ARG A 201 -26.36 -4.95 23.58
CA ARG A 201 -26.15 -5.54 24.92
C ARG A 201 -26.72 -4.67 26.04
N LYS A 202 -26.51 -3.35 26.00
CA LYS A 202 -27.05 -2.43 27.01
C LYS A 202 -28.59 -2.45 27.04
N THR A 203 -29.24 -2.48 25.88
CA THR A 203 -30.71 -2.52 25.80
C THR A 203 -31.30 -3.84 26.34
N VAL A 204 -30.58 -4.96 26.20
CA VAL A 204 -31.02 -6.25 26.75
C VAL A 204 -30.88 -6.27 28.27
N MET A 205 -29.77 -5.76 28.84
CA MET A 205 -29.58 -5.72 30.30
C MET A 205 -30.55 -4.79 31.03
N LEU A 206 -31.04 -3.71 30.39
CA LEU A 206 -32.03 -2.81 30.99
C LEU A 206 -33.46 -3.35 30.96
N LYS A 207 -33.69 -4.49 30.31
CA LYS A 207 -35.01 -5.14 30.19
C LYS A 207 -35.14 -6.42 31.01
N VAL A 208 -34.08 -6.82 31.70
CA VAL A 208 -34.04 -7.94 32.67
C VAL A 208 -34.01 -7.34 34.05
#